data_AF-A0A8J4U6V9-F1
#
_entry.id   AF-A0A8J4U6V9-F1
#
_cell.length_a   1.000
_cell.length_b   1.000
_cell.length_c   1.000
_cell.angle_alpha   90.00
_cell.angle_beta   90.00
_cell.angle_gamma   90.00
#
_symmetry.space_group_name_H-M   'P 1'
#
loop_
_entity.id
_entity.type
_entity.pdbx_description
1 polymer ?
#
loop_
_entity_poly.entity_id
_entity_poly.type
_entity_poly.pdbx_seq_one_letter_code
_entity_poly.pdbx_strand_id
1 'polypeptide(L)'
;AGHQQPPDTVLSPYHNYNTSILIIMGSLPDVTELRTRLENTLISYHHLEEKEWKVAKKSKDVTVWRKPSAEFSGFLYKVEGLVTEQPCRIVDYIRPGPYRLHWDSLMTSMDIVQTLDKACCMMRYTTAGQLWNIIAPREFVDFSYTTEYQSGLLSC
;
A
#
# COMPACT_ATOMS: atom_id res chain seq x y z
N ALA A 1 0.97 30.71 55.30
CA ALA A 1 1.32 29.67 54.32
C ALA A 1 0.03 29.14 53.72
N GLY A 2 -0.06 29.08 52.39
CA GLY A 2 -1.12 28.36 51.67
C GLY A 2 -2.06 29.23 50.83
N HIS A 3 -1.58 29.81 49.73
CA HIS A 3 -2.45 30.17 48.60
C HIS A 3 -2.77 28.89 47.82
N GLN A 4 -4.06 28.63 47.60
CA GLN A 4 -4.54 27.48 46.84
C GLN A 4 -4.90 27.96 45.43
N GLN A 5 -4.07 27.55 44.46
CA GLN A 5 -4.22 27.82 43.03
C GLN A 5 -5.07 26.69 42.42
N PRO A 6 -6.04 26.96 41.52
CA PRO A 6 -6.79 25.91 40.86
C PRO A 6 -5.91 25.16 39.84
N PRO A 7 -6.18 23.86 39.55
CA PRO A 7 -5.32 23.06 38.71
C PRO A 7 -5.39 23.52 37.24
N ASP A 8 -4.21 23.71 36.66
CA ASP A 8 -4.02 23.97 35.24
C ASP A 8 -4.65 22.84 34.42
N THR A 9 -5.64 23.20 33.61
CA THR A 9 -6.18 22.31 32.57
C THR A 9 -5.10 22.16 31.50
N VAL A 10 -4.37 21.05 31.53
CA VAL A 10 -3.45 20.67 30.47
C VAL A 10 -4.27 20.30 29.24
N LEU A 11 -4.52 21.28 28.38
CA LEU A 11 -4.97 21.05 27.01
C LEU A 11 -3.83 20.35 26.27
N SER A 12 -3.99 19.03 26.07
CA SER A 12 -3.12 18.22 25.24
C SER A 12 -3.10 18.79 23.81
N PRO A 13 -1.94 19.18 23.26
CA PRO A 13 -1.86 19.56 21.87
C PRO A 13 -1.82 18.27 21.05
N TYR A 14 -2.95 17.89 20.46
CA TYR A 14 -2.99 16.98 19.32
C TYR A 14 -2.17 17.60 18.19
N HIS A 15 -0.88 17.29 18.15
CA HIS A 15 -0.04 17.60 17.00
C HIS A 15 -0.44 16.67 15.86
N ASN A 16 -1.17 17.24 14.91
CA ASN A 16 -1.35 16.69 13.58
C ASN A 16 0.02 16.57 12.90
N TYR A 17 0.64 15.40 13.02
CA TYR A 17 1.72 15.04 12.12
C TYR A 17 1.10 14.68 10.77
N ASN A 18 0.83 15.70 9.95
CA ASN A 18 0.79 15.52 8.51
C ASN A 18 2.21 15.18 8.06
N THR A 19 2.58 13.91 8.18
CA THR A 19 3.77 13.39 7.52
C THR A 19 3.41 13.26 6.04
N SER A 20 3.46 14.38 5.32
CA SER A 20 3.62 14.33 3.88
C SER A 20 4.99 13.70 3.63
N ILE A 21 5.03 12.43 3.29
CA ILE A 21 6.23 11.84 2.70
C ILE A 21 6.35 12.47 1.33
N LEU A 22 7.03 13.61 1.29
CA LEU A 22 7.51 14.22 0.06
C LEU A 22 8.63 13.32 -0.44
N ILE A 23 8.30 12.33 -1.27
CA ILE A 23 9.30 11.81 -2.20
C ILE A 23 9.58 12.98 -3.15
N ILE A 24 10.63 13.74 -2.85
CA ILE A 24 11.18 14.68 -3.82
C ILE A 24 11.58 13.80 -4.99
N MET A 25 10.78 13.84 -6.07
CA MET A 25 11.20 13.35 -7.36
C MET A 25 12.33 14.26 -7.85
N GLY A 26 13.52 14.12 -7.25
CA GLY A 26 14.75 14.26 -8.03
C GLY A 26 14.65 13.36 -9.25
N SER A 27 15.47 13.61 -10.27
CA SER A 27 15.49 12.83 -11.52
C SER A 27 15.18 11.37 -11.20
N LEU A 28 14.06 10.86 -11.72
CA LEU A 28 13.57 9.52 -11.43
C LEU A 28 14.80 8.58 -11.49
N PRO A 29 15.13 7.83 -10.42
CA PRO A 29 16.17 6.81 -10.53
C PRO A 29 15.83 5.96 -11.75
N ASP A 30 16.87 5.48 -12.46
CA ASP A 30 16.69 4.76 -13.72
C ASP A 30 15.54 3.75 -13.55
N VAL A 31 14.56 3.78 -14.46
CA VAL A 31 13.35 2.97 -14.36
C VAL A 31 13.71 1.50 -14.20
N THR A 32 14.82 1.07 -14.81
CA THR A 32 15.41 -0.27 -14.65
C THR A 32 15.83 -0.58 -13.21
N GLU A 33 16.48 0.38 -12.54
CA GLU A 33 16.90 0.25 -11.14
C GLU A 33 15.68 0.11 -10.21
N LEU A 34 14.66 0.95 -10.42
CA LEU A 34 13.41 0.89 -9.65
C LEU A 34 12.71 -0.46 -9.80
N ARG A 35 12.56 -0.96 -11.05
CA ARG A 35 11.98 -2.29 -11.33
C ARG A 35 12.75 -3.39 -10.60
N THR A 36 14.07 -3.41 -10.77
CA THR A 36 14.94 -4.43 -10.18
C THR A 36 14.84 -4.43 -8.66
N ARG A 37 14.86 -3.24 -8.04
CA ARG A 37 14.75 -3.11 -6.59
C ARG A 37 13.39 -3.57 -6.06
N LEU A 38 12.30 -3.17 -6.71
CA LEU A 38 10.94 -3.58 -6.31
C LEU A 38 10.73 -5.09 -6.48
N GLU A 39 11.14 -5.64 -7.61
CA GLU A 39 11.03 -7.07 -7.90
C GLU A 39 11.78 -7.91 -6.86
N ASN A 40 13.05 -7.60 -6.60
CA ASN A 40 13.84 -8.28 -5.58
C ASN A 40 13.24 -8.14 -4.18
N THR A 41 12.69 -6.96 -3.84
CA THR A 41 12.07 -6.72 -2.54
C THR A 41 10.81 -7.59 -2.37
N LEU A 42 9.93 -7.63 -3.37
CA LEU A 42 8.70 -8.42 -3.32
C LEU A 42 8.99 -9.93 -3.31
N ILE A 43 9.97 -10.39 -4.10
CA ILE A 43 10.43 -11.78 -4.07
C ILE A 43 10.98 -12.13 -2.67
N SER A 44 11.74 -11.23 -2.05
CA SER A 44 12.25 -11.46 -0.69
C SER A 44 11.12 -11.61 0.32
N TYR A 45 10.05 -10.81 0.22
CA TYR A 45 8.88 -10.92 1.08
C TYR A 45 8.08 -12.20 0.82
N HIS A 46 8.00 -12.64 -0.44
CA HIS A 46 7.34 -13.88 -0.82
C HIS A 46 8.03 -15.12 -0.25
N HIS A 47 9.36 -15.08 -0.10
CA HIS A 47 10.16 -16.18 0.46
C HIS A 47 10.25 -16.19 1.99
N LEU A 48 9.68 -15.22 2.70
CA LEU A 48 9.66 -15.21 4.16
C LEU A 48 8.88 -16.42 4.70
N GLU A 49 9.40 -17.04 5.75
CA GLU A 49 8.77 -18.21 6.36
C GLU A 49 7.48 -17.82 7.09
N GLU A 50 6.50 -18.74 7.14
CA GLU A 50 5.22 -18.47 7.84
C GLU A 50 5.40 -18.08 9.31
N LYS A 51 6.44 -18.60 9.98
CA LYS A 51 6.77 -18.28 11.38
C LYS A 51 7.13 -16.80 11.61
N GLU A 52 7.50 -16.09 10.55
CA GLU A 52 7.81 -14.65 10.59
C GLU A 52 6.56 -13.77 10.58
N TRP A 53 5.40 -14.38 10.33
CA TRP A 53 4.12 -13.72 10.16
C TRP A 53 3.19 -14.00 11.34
N LYS A 54 2.38 -12.99 11.71
CA LYS A 54 1.28 -13.15 12.67
C LYS A 54 -0.04 -12.99 11.96
N VAL A 55 -0.98 -13.92 12.16
CA VAL A 55 -2.33 -13.81 11.61
C VAL A 55 -3.03 -12.56 12.17
N ALA A 56 -3.51 -11.70 11.27
CA ALA A 56 -4.26 -10.49 11.59
C ALA A 56 -5.78 -10.69 11.40
N LYS A 57 -6.18 -11.44 10.37
CA LYS A 57 -7.56 -11.80 10.09
C LYS A 57 -7.60 -13.11 9.31
N LYS A 58 -8.57 -13.97 9.61
CA LYS A 58 -8.82 -15.19 8.84
C LYS A 58 -10.30 -15.28 8.49
N SER A 59 -10.59 -15.59 7.24
CA SER A 59 -11.92 -15.86 6.71
C SER A 59 -11.90 -17.18 5.94
N LYS A 60 -13.03 -17.57 5.35
CA LYS A 60 -13.13 -18.82 4.59
C LYS A 60 -12.16 -18.86 3.40
N ASP A 61 -12.08 -17.76 2.66
CA ASP A 61 -11.41 -17.73 1.35
C ASP A 61 -10.09 -16.94 1.38
N VAL A 62 -9.86 -16.16 2.44
CA VAL A 62 -8.69 -15.26 2.57
C VAL A 62 -8.12 -15.32 3.98
N THR A 63 -6.79 -15.37 4.08
CA THR A 63 -6.05 -15.13 5.31
C THR A 63 -5.17 -13.88 5.15
N VAL A 64 -5.15 -13.05 6.19
CA VAL A 64 -4.34 -11.83 6.29
C VAL A 64 -3.36 -12.01 7.43
N TRP A 65 -2.09 -11.79 7.14
CA TRP A 65 -1.01 -11.75 8.12
C TRP A 65 -0.37 -10.38 8.17
N ARG A 66 0.39 -10.14 9.25
CA ARG A 66 1.19 -8.95 9.44
C ARG A 66 2.50 -9.27 10.15
N LYS A 67 3.54 -8.47 9.86
CA LYS A 67 4.79 -8.41 10.63
C LYS A 67 5.24 -6.96 10.77
N PRO A 68 6.05 -6.59 11.77
CA PRO A 68 6.61 -5.25 11.86
C PRO A 68 7.32 -4.86 10.55
N SER A 69 7.04 -3.65 10.07
CA SER A 69 7.71 -3.09 8.89
C SER A 69 9.14 -2.65 9.25
N ALA A 70 10.08 -2.84 8.32
CA ALA A 70 11.43 -2.30 8.44
C ALA A 70 11.53 -0.84 7.93
N GLU A 71 10.56 -0.39 7.14
CA GLU A 71 10.60 0.89 6.43
C GLU A 71 9.91 2.03 7.20
N PHE A 72 8.97 1.71 8.09
CA PHE A 72 8.23 2.70 8.87
C PHE A 72 7.66 2.10 10.17
N SER A 73 7.21 2.96 11.08
CA SER A 73 6.57 2.54 12.34
C SER A 73 5.15 2.01 12.09
N GLY A 74 5.07 0.74 11.70
CA GLY A 74 3.82 0.06 11.38
C GLY A 74 4.03 -1.39 10.98
N PHE A 75 3.15 -1.91 10.13
CA PHE A 75 3.16 -3.31 9.73
C PHE A 75 3.25 -3.47 8.21
N LEU A 76 4.02 -4.46 7.78
CA LEU A 76 3.90 -5.06 6.46
C LEU A 76 2.77 -6.10 6.53
N TYR A 77 1.87 -6.09 5.55
CA TYR A 77 0.75 -7.02 5.46
C TYR A 77 0.96 -8.01 4.31
N LYS A 78 0.59 -9.27 4.55
CA LYS A 78 0.48 -10.33 3.54
C LYS A 78 -0.98 -10.76 3.47
N VAL A 79 -1.50 -10.93 2.25
CA VAL A 79 -2.84 -11.50 2.02
C VAL A 79 -2.69 -12.66 1.06
N GLU A 80 -3.35 -13.78 1.36
CA GLU A 80 -3.34 -14.97 0.52
C GLU A 80 -4.77 -15.52 0.45
N GLY A 81 -5.17 -15.91 -0.75
CA GLY A 81 -6.47 -16.47 -1.06
C GLY A 81 -6.46 -17.09 -2.45
N LEU A 82 -7.38 -18.02 -2.69
CA LEU A 82 -7.52 -18.67 -3.99
C LEU A 82 -8.55 -17.93 -4.84
N VAL A 83 -8.15 -17.55 -6.05
CA VAL A 83 -9.05 -16.99 -7.07
C VAL A 83 -9.12 -17.96 -8.24
N THR A 84 -10.32 -18.40 -8.60
CA THR A 84 -10.56 -19.43 -9.63
C THR A 84 -10.55 -18.82 -11.04
N GLU A 85 -9.40 -18.30 -11.46
CA GLU A 85 -9.24 -17.61 -12.75
C GLU A 85 -7.76 -17.67 -13.23
N GLN A 86 -7.50 -17.40 -14.50
CA GLN A 86 -6.15 -17.33 -15.05
C GLN A 86 -5.36 -16.13 -14.46
N PRO A 87 -4.06 -16.29 -14.14
CA PRO A 87 -3.25 -15.22 -13.56
C PRO A 87 -3.27 -13.91 -14.36
N CYS A 88 -3.24 -13.99 -15.70
CA CYS A 88 -3.29 -12.81 -16.57
C CYS A 88 -4.61 -12.03 -16.43
N ARG A 89 -5.75 -12.73 -16.38
CA ARG A 89 -7.06 -12.14 -16.15
C ARG A 89 -7.17 -11.54 -14.75
N ILE A 90 -6.63 -12.20 -13.73
CA ILE A 90 -6.58 -11.65 -12.36
C ILE A 90 -5.79 -10.33 -12.34
N VAL A 91 -4.60 -10.32 -12.95
CA VAL A 91 -3.73 -9.14 -12.97
C VAL A 91 -4.32 -7.99 -13.81
N ASP A 92 -5.12 -8.27 -14.84
CA ASP A 92 -5.88 -7.24 -15.57
C ASP A 92 -6.80 -6.41 -14.64
N TYR A 93 -7.34 -7.02 -13.57
CA TYR A 93 -8.17 -6.33 -12.58
C TYR A 93 -7.36 -5.69 -11.45
N ILE A 94 -6.09 -6.07 -11.25
CA ILE A 94 -5.23 -5.52 -10.20
C ILE A 94 -4.49 -4.26 -10.69
N ARG A 95 -4.00 -4.29 -11.94
CA ARG A 95 -3.18 -3.23 -12.53
C ARG A 95 -3.92 -1.88 -12.58
N PRO A 96 -3.18 -0.75 -12.59
CA PRO A 96 -3.78 0.57 -12.73
C PRO A 96 -4.58 0.67 -14.03
N GLY A 97 -5.83 1.07 -13.92
CA GLY A 97 -6.74 1.17 -15.06
C GLY A 97 -8.22 1.11 -14.68
N PRO A 98 -9.12 1.17 -15.68
CA PRO A 98 -10.55 1.27 -15.45
C PRO A 98 -11.13 0.03 -14.75
N TYR A 99 -10.58 -1.16 -14.97
CA TYR A 99 -11.04 -2.35 -14.27
C TYR A 99 -10.83 -2.21 -12.77
N ARG A 100 -9.61 -1.84 -12.33
CA ARG A 100 -9.31 -1.65 -10.91
C ARG A 100 -10.22 -0.61 -10.25
N LEU A 101 -10.37 0.56 -10.88
CA LEU A 101 -11.25 1.62 -10.37
C LEU A 101 -12.72 1.18 -10.29
N HIS A 102 -13.16 0.29 -11.17
CA HIS A 102 -14.55 -0.14 -11.21
C HIS A 102 -14.93 -1.07 -10.04
N TRP A 103 -14.07 -2.02 -9.67
CA TRP A 103 -14.41 -3.01 -8.65
C TRP A 103 -13.89 -2.66 -7.25
N ASP A 104 -12.79 -1.90 -7.15
CA ASP A 104 -12.18 -1.59 -5.86
C ASP A 104 -12.97 -0.48 -5.15
N SER A 105 -13.86 -0.90 -4.25
CA SER A 105 -14.70 0.00 -3.45
C SER A 105 -13.92 1.00 -2.58
N LEU A 106 -12.62 0.77 -2.33
CA LEU A 106 -11.81 1.72 -1.57
C LEU A 106 -11.34 2.89 -2.45
N MET A 107 -11.20 2.69 -3.76
CA MET A 107 -10.71 3.71 -4.69
C MET A 107 -11.83 4.66 -5.12
N THR A 108 -11.61 5.96 -4.96
CA THR A 108 -12.56 7.01 -5.35
C THR A 108 -12.19 7.71 -6.66
N SER A 109 -10.91 7.69 -7.02
CA SER A 109 -10.41 8.15 -8.32
C SER A 109 -9.10 7.46 -8.66
N MET A 110 -8.77 7.39 -9.94
CA MET A 110 -7.48 6.89 -10.42
C MET A 110 -7.11 7.56 -11.74
N ASP A 111 -5.87 8.02 -11.84
CA ASP A 111 -5.29 8.63 -13.03
C ASP A 111 -3.90 8.05 -13.30
N ILE A 112 -3.62 7.66 -14.55
CA ILE A 112 -2.25 7.35 -14.98
C ILE A 112 -1.55 8.68 -15.26
N VAL A 113 -0.59 9.05 -14.41
CA VAL A 113 0.15 10.32 -14.50
C VAL A 113 1.23 10.24 -15.56
N GLN A 114 1.86 9.08 -15.70
CA GLN A 114 2.89 8.85 -16.70
C GLN A 114 2.92 7.38 -17.11
N THR A 115 2.88 7.11 -18.41
CA THR A 115 3.19 5.77 -18.95
C THR A 115 4.68 5.73 -19.28
N LEU A 116 5.40 4.78 -18.68
CA LEU A 116 6.84 4.62 -18.89
C LEU A 116 7.11 3.55 -19.96
N ASP A 117 6.38 2.43 -19.90
CA ASP A 117 6.26 1.47 -21.01
C ASP A 117 4.97 0.62 -20.87
N LYS A 118 4.87 -0.52 -21.56
CA LYS A 118 3.71 -1.42 -21.50
C LYS A 118 3.55 -2.15 -20.15
N ALA A 119 4.64 -2.29 -19.42
CA ALA A 119 4.72 -3.06 -18.17
C ALA A 119 4.73 -2.15 -16.93
N CYS A 120 4.96 -0.84 -17.09
CA CYS A 120 5.02 0.09 -15.96
C CYS A 120 4.43 1.48 -16.24
N CYS A 121 3.90 2.07 -15.18
CA CYS A 121 3.36 3.42 -15.19
C CYS A 121 3.46 4.07 -13.80
N MET A 122 3.35 5.38 -13.74
CA MET A 122 3.06 6.11 -12.52
C MET A 122 1.57 6.41 -12.45
N MET A 123 0.94 6.07 -11.33
CA MET A 123 -0.48 6.29 -11.10
C MET A 123 -0.69 7.21 -9.91
N ARG A 124 -1.75 8.01 -9.94
CA ARG A 124 -2.27 8.74 -8.79
C ARG A 124 -3.67 8.24 -8.49
N TYR A 125 -3.99 7.98 -7.23
CA TYR A 125 -5.33 7.54 -6.83
C TYR A 125 -5.71 8.09 -5.47
N THR A 126 -7.03 8.21 -5.27
CA THR A 126 -7.61 8.60 -3.99
C THR A 126 -8.39 7.45 -3.38
N THR A 127 -8.42 7.40 -2.06
CA THR A 127 -9.16 6.39 -1.29
C THR A 127 -10.27 7.04 -0.48
N ALA A 128 -11.41 6.35 -0.36
CA ALA A 128 -12.49 6.73 0.55
C ALA A 128 -12.03 6.70 2.02
N GLY A 129 -12.73 7.43 2.88
CA GLY A 129 -12.52 7.34 4.32
C GLY A 129 -12.87 5.94 4.84
N GLN A 130 -12.10 5.45 5.80
CA GLN A 130 -12.26 4.11 6.36
C GLN A 130 -12.70 4.19 7.83
N LEU A 131 -13.29 3.10 8.31
CA LEU A 131 -13.77 2.97 9.70
C LEU A 131 -14.66 4.15 10.11
N TRP A 132 -15.73 4.41 9.34
CA TRP A 132 -16.65 5.52 9.59
C TRP A 132 -15.93 6.88 9.63
N ASN A 133 -14.98 7.08 8.72
CA ASN A 133 -14.13 8.27 8.61
C ASN A 133 -13.23 8.57 9.82
N ILE A 134 -13.01 7.60 10.72
CA ILE A 134 -11.92 7.69 11.71
C ILE A 134 -10.58 7.80 10.97
N ILE A 135 -10.43 7.08 9.86
CA ILE A 135 -9.33 7.27 8.92
C ILE A 135 -9.89 8.10 7.76
N ALA A 136 -9.46 9.37 7.67
CA ALA A 136 -9.86 10.25 6.59
C ALA A 136 -9.34 9.75 5.21
N PRO A 137 -9.97 10.19 4.10
CA PRO A 137 -9.47 9.94 2.74
C PRO A 137 -7.97 10.24 2.56
N ARG A 138 -7.34 9.55 1.61
CA ARG A 138 -5.91 9.70 1.30
C ARG A 138 -5.68 9.70 -0.21
N GLU A 139 -4.63 10.39 -0.65
CA GLU A 139 -4.12 10.36 -2.02
C GLU A 139 -2.73 9.75 -2.05
N PHE A 140 -2.43 8.98 -3.09
CA PHE A 140 -1.16 8.30 -3.31
C PHE A 140 -0.68 8.51 -4.75
N VAL A 141 0.64 8.51 -4.92
CA VAL A 141 1.30 8.46 -6.23
C VAL A 141 2.28 7.29 -6.21
N ASP A 142 1.95 6.24 -6.94
CA ASP A 142 2.66 4.97 -6.91
C ASP A 142 3.25 4.65 -8.28
N PHE A 143 4.46 4.07 -8.29
CA PHE A 143 5.03 3.42 -9.46
C PHE A 143 4.52 1.99 -9.50
N SER A 144 3.86 1.64 -10.61
CA SER A 144 3.35 0.29 -10.86
C SER A 144 4.18 -0.42 -11.91
N TYR A 145 4.45 -1.71 -11.67
CA TYR A 145 5.22 -2.58 -12.55
C TYR A 145 4.68 -4.01 -12.52
N THR A 146 4.54 -4.61 -13.70
CA THR A 146 4.12 -6.00 -13.84
C THR A 146 5.12 -6.77 -14.69
N THR A 147 5.52 -7.95 -14.21
CA THR A 147 6.43 -8.85 -14.91
C THR A 147 6.03 -10.31 -14.74
N GLU A 148 6.62 -11.17 -15.56
CA GLU A 148 6.49 -12.63 -15.40
C GLU A 148 7.29 -13.08 -14.17
N TYR A 149 6.70 -13.98 -13.39
CA TYR A 149 7.36 -14.60 -12.25
C TYR A 149 6.94 -16.06 -12.14
N GLN A 150 7.90 -16.96 -12.31
CA GLN A 150 7.67 -18.40 -12.36
C GLN A 150 6.59 -18.76 -13.41
N SER A 151 5.50 -19.44 -13.02
CA SER A 151 4.36 -19.77 -13.87
C SER A 151 3.22 -18.75 -13.80
N GLY A 152 3.47 -17.56 -13.25
CA GLY A 152 2.49 -16.51 -13.05
C GLY A 152 3.05 -15.11 -13.30
N LEU A 153 2.50 -14.14 -12.59
CA LEU A 153 2.84 -12.72 -12.73
C LEU A 153 3.12 -12.13 -11.35
N LEU A 154 4.10 -11.23 -11.29
CA LEU A 154 4.35 -10.34 -10.17
C LEU A 154 3.88 -8.94 -10.59
N SER A 155 3.06 -8.30 -9.75
CA SER A 155 2.57 -6.94 -9.99
C SER A 155 2.66 -6.11 -8.71
N CYS A 156 3.10 -4.86 -8.87
CA CYS A 156 2.99 -3.79 -7.88
C CYS A 156 2.40 -2.53 -8.48
#